data_AF-Q4BVH0-F1
#
_entry.id   AF-Q4BVH0-F1
#
_cell.length_a   1.000
_cell.length_b   1.000
_cell.length_c   1.000
_cell.angle_alpha   90.00
_cell.angle_beta   90.00
_cell.angle_gamma   90.00
#
_symmetry.space_group_name_H-M   'P 1'
#
loop_
_entity.id
_entity.type
_entity.pdbx_description
1 polymer ?
#
loop_
_entity_poly.entity_id
_entity_poly.type
_entity_poly.pdbx_seq_one_letter_code
_entity_poly.pdbx_strand_id
1 'polypeptide(L)'
;MTENQQQKNLSYYCDLLASLNVSSTKKRGNAQYKPILLLSVIDLISQKIITENKILVSEELIDTFNKYWNILASEYKGGFHYPFFHLQSEGFWHLTLKPDFNGLQPKTMNKLKQSVEYASLDEELFTLIQDPESRKELIDTLIEVWFSSAQKELQEILEINQSF
;
A
#
# COMPACT_ATOMS: atom_id res chain seq x y z
N MET A 1 -18.45 -15.72 -23.40
CA MET A 1 -18.74 -14.39 -22.86
C MET A 1 -17.46 -13.93 -22.19
N THR A 2 -16.56 -13.33 -22.96
CA THR A 2 -15.25 -12.88 -22.46
C THR A 2 -15.45 -11.46 -21.95
N GLU A 3 -15.19 -11.28 -20.66
CA GLU A 3 -15.24 -9.98 -20.00
C GLU A 3 -14.39 -8.98 -20.78
N ASN A 4 -14.97 -7.80 -20.98
CA ASN A 4 -14.32 -6.66 -21.61
C ASN A 4 -13.20 -6.22 -20.65
N GLN A 5 -11.99 -6.77 -20.79
CA GLN A 5 -10.83 -6.36 -20.00
C GLN A 5 -10.45 -4.95 -20.43
N GLN A 6 -11.04 -3.97 -19.75
CA GLN A 6 -10.61 -2.59 -19.82
C GLN A 6 -9.13 -2.57 -19.42
N GLN A 7 -8.26 -2.13 -20.33
CA GLN A 7 -6.82 -2.11 -20.11
C GLN A 7 -6.51 -1.26 -18.87
N LYS A 8 -6.03 -1.89 -17.80
CA LYS A 8 -5.66 -1.22 -16.55
C LYS A 8 -4.38 -0.42 -16.78
N ASN A 9 -4.51 0.90 -16.88
CA ASN A 9 -3.42 1.83 -17.18
C ASN A 9 -3.15 2.77 -15.98
N LEU A 10 -2.21 3.70 -16.14
CA LEU A 10 -1.84 4.63 -15.08
C LEU A 10 -3.04 5.40 -14.51
N SER A 11 -3.86 6.01 -15.38
CA SER A 11 -5.06 6.75 -14.97
C SER A 11 -6.05 5.87 -14.19
N TYR A 12 -6.26 4.62 -14.64
CA TYR A 12 -7.10 3.66 -13.92
C TYR A 12 -6.58 3.42 -12.49
N TYR A 13 -5.27 3.24 -12.31
CA TYR A 13 -4.70 3.03 -10.98
C TYR A 13 -4.68 4.30 -10.14
N CYS A 14 -4.46 5.49 -10.73
CA CYS A 14 -4.61 6.75 -10.01
C CYS A 14 -6.04 6.92 -9.48
N ASP A 15 -7.06 6.64 -10.30
CA ASP A 15 -8.46 6.71 -9.87
C ASP A 15 -8.77 5.71 -8.74
N LEU A 16 -8.24 4.49 -8.80
CA LEU A 16 -8.37 3.50 -7.73
C LEU A 16 -7.67 3.93 -6.44
N LEU A 17 -6.44 4.46 -6.53
CA LEU A 17 -5.69 4.93 -5.38
C LEU A 17 -6.35 6.17 -4.75
N ALA A 18 -6.98 7.03 -5.55
CA ALA A 18 -7.75 8.18 -5.06
C ALA A 18 -9.07 7.78 -4.38
N SER A 19 -9.61 6.60 -4.68
CA SER A 19 -10.94 6.15 -4.21
C SER A 19 -10.90 4.98 -3.22
N LEU A 20 -9.72 4.71 -2.63
CA LEU A 20 -9.52 3.64 -1.65
C LEU A 20 -10.60 3.62 -0.56
N ASN A 21 -11.12 2.43 -0.30
CA ASN A 21 -12.12 2.25 0.76
C ASN A 21 -11.44 2.25 2.15
N VAL A 22 -11.27 3.45 2.71
CA VAL A 22 -10.73 3.65 4.06
C VAL A 22 -11.86 3.78 5.08
N SER A 23 -11.66 3.23 6.28
CA SER A 23 -12.62 3.44 7.36
C SER A 23 -12.56 4.90 7.82
N SER A 24 -13.71 5.56 7.84
CA SER A 24 -13.82 6.94 8.32
C SER A 24 -14.69 6.98 9.57
N THR A 25 -14.30 7.79 10.56
CA THR A 25 -15.17 8.07 11.71
C THR A 25 -15.22 9.57 11.97
N LYS A 26 -16.39 10.08 12.33
CA LYS A 26 -16.61 11.52 12.60
C LYS A 26 -15.66 12.13 13.64
N LYS A 27 -15.09 11.31 14.53
CA LYS A 27 -14.13 11.74 15.57
C LYS A 27 -12.66 11.62 15.16
N ARG A 28 -12.31 10.78 14.19
CA ARG A 28 -10.90 10.39 13.91
C ARG A 28 -10.45 10.69 12.48
N GLY A 29 -11.33 11.26 11.65
CA GLY A 29 -11.06 11.41 10.22
C GLY A 29 -10.95 10.04 9.52
N ASN A 30 -10.27 10.04 8.38
CA ASN A 30 -10.01 8.85 7.58
C ASN A 30 -8.84 8.07 8.18
N ALA A 31 -9.03 6.77 8.37
CA ALA A 31 -8.01 5.85 8.81
C ALA A 31 -7.06 5.52 7.64
N GLN A 32 -5.99 6.30 7.50
CA GLN A 32 -5.06 6.27 6.36
C GLN A 32 -4.16 5.00 6.28
N TYR A 33 -4.50 3.91 6.96
CA TYR A 33 -3.70 2.68 7.01
C TYR A 33 -3.41 2.09 5.61
N LYS A 34 -4.43 2.04 4.74
CA LYS A 34 -4.28 1.52 3.37
C LYS A 34 -3.37 2.43 2.52
N PRO A 35 -3.62 3.75 2.41
CA PRO A 35 -2.70 4.69 1.77
C PRO A 35 -1.25 4.59 2.26
N ILE A 36 -1.03 4.51 3.58
CA ILE A 36 0.31 4.44 4.17
C ILE A 36 1.01 3.13 3.79
N LEU A 37 0.29 2.01 3.81
CA LEU A 37 0.83 0.73 3.37
C LEU A 37 1.21 0.75 1.88
N LEU A 38 0.38 1.34 1.03
CA LEU A 38 0.67 1.45 -0.40
C LEU A 38 1.90 2.31 -0.65
N LEU A 39 2.01 3.46 0.02
CA LEU A 39 3.20 4.31 -0.07
C LEU A 39 4.46 3.56 0.37
N SER A 40 4.37 2.78 1.45
CA SER A 40 5.49 1.96 1.96
C SER A 40 5.93 0.89 0.95
N VAL A 41 4.98 0.23 0.29
CA VAL A 41 5.29 -0.78 -0.74
C VAL A 41 5.92 -0.13 -1.97
N ILE A 42 5.36 1.00 -2.44
CA ILE A 42 5.90 1.76 -3.58
C ILE A 42 7.34 2.20 -3.28
N ASP A 43 7.59 2.71 -2.07
CA ASP A 43 8.91 3.15 -1.62
C ASP A 43 9.93 2.01 -1.67
N LEU A 44 9.59 0.84 -1.11
CA LEU A 44 10.47 -0.34 -1.13
C LEU A 44 10.71 -0.91 -2.53
N ILE A 45 9.74 -0.85 -3.43
CA ILE A 45 9.92 -1.23 -4.85
C ILE A 45 10.86 -0.23 -5.54
N SER A 46 10.70 1.06 -5.26
CA SER A 46 11.53 2.13 -5.84
C SER A 46 13.00 1.98 -5.45
N GLN A 47 13.26 1.61 -4.20
CA GLN A 47 14.59 1.35 -3.64
C GLN A 47 15.15 -0.04 -4.01
N LYS A 48 14.43 -0.81 -4.84
CA LYS A 48 14.81 -2.18 -5.25
C LYS A 48 15.02 -3.15 -4.08
N ILE A 49 14.35 -2.91 -2.96
CA ILE A 49 14.26 -3.86 -1.83
C ILE A 49 13.24 -4.94 -2.16
N ILE A 50 12.08 -4.55 -2.71
CA ILE A 50 11.12 -5.47 -3.32
C ILE A 50 11.40 -5.50 -4.83
N THR A 51 12.00 -6.59 -5.31
CA THR A 51 12.40 -6.76 -6.72
C THR A 51 11.47 -7.66 -7.53
N GLU A 52 10.70 -8.50 -6.85
CA GLU A 52 9.66 -9.35 -7.44
C GLU A 52 8.29 -8.87 -6.99
N ASN A 53 7.24 -9.21 -7.74
CA ASN A 53 5.85 -8.95 -7.37
C ASN A 53 5.37 -9.91 -6.25
N LYS A 54 6.14 -9.97 -5.15
CA LYS A 54 5.91 -10.78 -3.95
C LYS A 54 6.24 -9.94 -2.73
N ILE A 55 5.22 -9.31 -2.19
CA ILE A 55 5.28 -8.42 -1.04
C ILE A 55 5.12 -9.26 0.22
N LEU A 56 6.23 -9.50 0.92
CA LEU A 56 6.26 -10.22 2.18
C LEU A 56 5.87 -9.30 3.35
N VAL A 57 5.33 -9.87 4.42
CA VAL A 57 5.20 -9.18 5.72
C VAL A 57 6.56 -9.16 6.43
N SER A 58 7.54 -8.50 5.79
CA SER A 58 8.93 -8.42 6.24
C SER A 58 9.14 -7.36 7.32
N GLU A 59 10.31 -7.37 7.95
CA GLU A 59 10.68 -6.32 8.92
C GLU A 59 10.84 -4.98 8.23
N GLU A 60 11.44 -4.95 7.04
CA GLU A 60 11.60 -3.75 6.22
C GLU A 60 10.24 -3.10 5.88
N LEU A 61 9.25 -3.89 5.49
CA LEU A 61 7.91 -3.36 5.20
C LEU A 61 7.23 -2.81 6.46
N ILE A 62 7.40 -3.47 7.60
CA ILE A 62 6.85 -3.02 8.88
C ILE A 62 7.52 -1.72 9.32
N ASP A 63 8.85 -1.62 9.20
CA ASP A 63 9.62 -0.47 9.61
C ASP A 63 9.36 0.74 8.71
N THR A 64 9.32 0.55 7.39
CA THR A 64 8.92 1.59 6.43
C THR A 64 7.50 2.08 6.70
N PHE A 65 6.56 1.16 6.95
CA PHE A 65 5.20 1.54 7.35
C PHE A 65 5.18 2.36 8.64
N ASN A 66 5.91 1.95 9.67
CA ASN A 66 5.98 2.66 10.94
C ASN A 66 6.61 4.06 10.78
N LYS A 67 7.62 4.19 9.92
CA LYS A 67 8.25 5.49 9.58
C LYS A 67 7.20 6.43 9.00
N TYR A 68 6.49 6.03 7.94
CA TYR A 68 5.43 6.85 7.36
C TYR A 68 4.27 7.09 8.34
N TRP A 69 3.88 6.08 9.12
CA TRP A 69 2.84 6.21 10.14
C TRP A 69 3.17 7.31 11.16
N ASN A 70 4.38 7.34 11.69
CA ASN A 70 4.78 8.33 12.70
C ASN A 70 4.79 9.78 12.18
N ILE A 71 4.93 9.95 10.86
CA ILE A 71 4.95 11.26 10.20
C ILE A 71 3.52 11.71 9.85
N LEU A 72 2.67 10.75 9.46
CA LEU A 72 1.36 11.03 8.88
C LEU A 72 0.18 10.89 9.83
N ALA A 73 0.26 9.98 10.79
CA ALA A 73 -0.85 9.68 11.67
C ALA A 73 -0.88 10.65 12.85
N SER A 74 -2.00 11.37 13.01
CA SER A 74 -2.08 12.42 14.02
C SER A 74 -2.19 11.91 15.46
N GLU A 75 -2.93 10.84 15.79
CA GLU A 75 -3.20 10.55 17.23
C GLU A 75 -3.50 9.08 17.62
N TYR A 76 -3.19 8.06 16.81
CA TYR A 76 -3.56 6.67 17.22
C TYR A 76 -2.58 5.56 16.83
N LYS A 77 -2.54 4.51 17.68
CA LYS A 77 -1.84 3.24 17.44
C LYS A 77 -2.81 2.25 16.77
N GLY A 78 -2.89 2.23 15.45
CA GLY A 78 -3.48 1.08 14.77
C GLY A 78 -2.43 0.09 14.30
N GLY A 79 -2.87 -1.15 14.07
CA GLY A 79 -1.97 -2.23 13.70
C GLY A 79 -1.88 -2.42 12.19
N PHE A 80 -0.65 -2.49 11.67
CA PHE A 80 -0.28 -2.87 10.30
C PHE A 80 -1.04 -4.09 9.74
N HIS A 81 -1.48 -5.02 10.61
CA HIS A 81 -2.14 -6.25 10.18
C HIS A 81 -3.50 -6.03 9.48
N TYR A 82 -4.20 -4.95 9.80
CA TYR A 82 -5.48 -4.64 9.16
C TYR A 82 -5.36 -4.21 7.69
N PRO A 83 -4.56 -3.17 7.33
CA PRO A 83 -4.48 -2.73 5.94
C PRO A 83 -3.97 -3.83 4.99
N PHE A 84 -3.01 -4.65 5.41
CA PHE A 84 -2.43 -5.69 4.56
C PHE A 84 -3.47 -6.71 4.08
N PHE A 85 -4.36 -7.16 4.96
CA PHE A 85 -5.41 -8.10 4.56
C PHE A 85 -6.59 -7.41 3.86
N HIS A 86 -6.91 -6.16 4.23
CA HIS A 86 -8.05 -5.43 3.66
C HIS A 86 -7.78 -4.82 2.28
N LEU A 87 -6.52 -4.69 1.84
CA LEU A 87 -6.24 -4.20 0.48
C LEU A 87 -6.81 -5.11 -0.62
N GLN A 88 -7.06 -6.39 -0.33
CA GLN A 88 -7.68 -7.31 -1.29
C GLN A 88 -9.07 -6.83 -1.77
N SER A 89 -9.78 -6.02 -0.99
CA SER A 89 -11.07 -5.45 -1.41
C SER A 89 -10.95 -4.41 -2.51
N GLU A 90 -9.75 -3.88 -2.76
CA GLU A 90 -9.50 -2.86 -3.79
C GLU A 90 -9.27 -3.46 -5.19
N GLY A 91 -9.17 -4.79 -5.30
CA GLY A 91 -9.13 -5.49 -6.60
C GLY A 91 -7.77 -5.53 -7.31
N PHE A 92 -6.76 -4.79 -6.81
CA PHE A 92 -5.39 -4.80 -7.34
C PHE A 92 -4.37 -5.50 -6.42
N TRP A 93 -4.81 -6.00 -5.26
CA TRP A 93 -3.96 -6.61 -4.22
C TRP A 93 -4.38 -8.05 -3.97
N HIS A 94 -3.51 -9.00 -4.29
CA HIS A 94 -3.84 -10.42 -4.31
C HIS A 94 -3.03 -11.16 -3.23
N LEU A 95 -3.72 -11.81 -2.30
CA LEU A 95 -3.09 -12.54 -1.20
C LEU A 95 -2.83 -14.00 -1.59
N THR A 96 -1.59 -14.44 -1.47
CA THR A 96 -1.25 -15.87 -1.45
C THR A 96 -1.21 -16.33 0.00
N LEU A 97 -2.17 -17.18 0.36
CA LEU A 97 -2.31 -17.72 1.71
C LEU A 97 -1.45 -18.99 1.89
N LYS A 98 -1.01 -19.23 3.12
CA LYS A 98 -0.31 -20.48 3.47
C LYS A 98 -1.28 -21.67 3.40
N PRO A 99 -0.81 -22.87 3.03
CA PRO A 99 -1.68 -24.05 2.83
C PRO A 99 -2.56 -24.40 4.05
N ASP A 100 -2.05 -24.19 5.26
CA ASP A 100 -2.74 -24.56 6.51
C ASP A 100 -3.70 -23.47 7.00
N PHE A 101 -3.88 -22.39 6.25
CA PHE A 101 -4.71 -21.27 6.67
C PHE A 101 -6.18 -21.42 6.26
N ASN A 102 -7.08 -21.31 7.23
CA ASN A 102 -8.52 -21.50 7.04
C ASN A 102 -9.27 -20.30 6.42
N GLY A 103 -8.54 -19.30 5.90
CA GLY A 103 -9.12 -18.15 5.21
C GLY A 103 -9.80 -17.10 6.11
N LEU A 104 -9.79 -17.27 7.44
CA LEU A 104 -10.35 -16.25 8.34
C LEU A 104 -9.52 -14.96 8.30
N GLN A 105 -10.11 -13.81 8.57
CA GLN A 105 -9.31 -12.58 8.65
C GLN A 105 -8.31 -12.62 9.83
N PRO A 106 -7.00 -12.37 9.61
CA PRO A 106 -6.02 -12.24 10.69
C PRO A 106 -6.32 -11.03 11.59
N LYS A 107 -6.41 -11.26 12.90
CA LYS A 107 -6.69 -10.22 13.92
C LYS A 107 -5.45 -9.73 14.67
N THR A 108 -4.26 -10.24 14.33
CA THR A 108 -2.98 -9.86 14.94
C THR A 108 -1.86 -9.97 13.89
N MET A 109 -0.73 -9.31 14.15
CA MET A 109 0.48 -9.44 13.31
C MET A 109 0.96 -10.89 13.22
N ASN A 110 1.05 -11.59 14.36
CA ASN A 110 1.50 -12.98 14.38
C ASN A 110 0.59 -13.88 13.54
N LYS A 111 -0.73 -13.68 13.63
CA LYS A 111 -1.66 -14.40 12.76
C LYS A 111 -1.43 -14.04 11.30
N LEU A 112 -1.27 -12.76 10.95
CA LEU A 112 -1.00 -12.35 9.57
C LEU A 112 0.23 -13.07 8.99
N LYS A 113 1.35 -13.10 9.72
CA LYS A 113 2.59 -13.80 9.30
C LYS A 113 2.42 -15.33 9.19
N GLN A 114 1.52 -15.91 9.97
CA GLN A 114 1.16 -17.34 9.89
C GLN A 114 0.17 -17.64 8.77
N SER A 115 -0.61 -16.66 8.35
CA SER A 115 -1.69 -16.81 7.38
C SER A 115 -1.28 -16.55 5.93
N VAL A 116 -0.38 -15.58 5.73
CA VAL A 116 -0.03 -15.08 4.40
C VAL A 116 1.39 -15.51 4.05
N GLU A 117 1.56 -16.09 2.87
CA GLU A 117 2.85 -16.34 2.26
C GLU A 117 3.42 -15.02 1.70
N TYR A 118 2.66 -14.34 0.83
CA TYR A 118 2.95 -13.00 0.30
C TYR A 118 1.67 -12.35 -0.26
N ALA A 119 1.73 -11.05 -0.51
CA ALA A 119 0.81 -10.36 -1.41
C ALA A 119 1.46 -10.10 -2.77
N SER A 120 0.66 -9.92 -3.81
CA SER A 120 1.11 -9.47 -5.14
C SER A 120 0.17 -8.36 -5.61
N LEU A 121 0.69 -7.42 -6.39
CA LEU A 121 -0.12 -6.41 -7.07
C LEU A 121 -0.61 -6.99 -8.40
N ASP A 122 -1.57 -6.32 -9.04
CA ASP A 122 -1.73 -6.46 -10.49
C ASP A 122 -0.38 -6.25 -11.19
N GLU A 123 -0.11 -7.05 -12.24
CA GLU A 123 1.16 -7.00 -12.97
C GLU A 123 1.37 -5.62 -13.65
N GLU A 124 0.30 -5.01 -14.16
CA GLU A 124 0.34 -3.67 -14.73
C GLU A 124 0.71 -2.62 -13.68
N LEU A 125 0.15 -2.70 -12.48
CA LEU A 125 0.48 -1.79 -11.38
C LEU A 125 1.93 -1.97 -10.91
N PHE A 126 2.39 -3.22 -10.75
CA PHE A 126 3.77 -3.50 -10.39
C PHE A 126 4.76 -2.96 -11.43
N THR A 127 4.40 -3.05 -12.72
CA THR A 127 5.19 -2.49 -13.83
C THR A 127 5.21 -0.95 -13.77
N LEU A 128 4.05 -0.31 -13.58
CA LEU A 128 3.94 1.15 -13.46
C LEU A 128 4.73 1.70 -12.27
N ILE A 129 4.75 0.98 -11.13
CA ILE A 129 5.53 1.40 -9.96
C ILE A 129 7.05 1.36 -10.25
N GLN A 130 7.51 0.48 -11.14
CA GLN A 130 8.94 0.42 -11.47
C GLN A 130 9.37 1.57 -12.39
N ASP A 131 8.47 2.07 -13.24
CA ASP A 131 8.71 3.23 -14.09
C ASP A 131 8.74 4.54 -13.26
N PRO A 132 9.80 5.36 -13.33
CA PRO A 132 9.93 6.56 -12.50
C PRO A 132 8.83 7.60 -12.69
N GLU A 133 8.37 7.83 -13.92
CA GLU A 133 7.34 8.84 -14.23
C GLU A 133 5.98 8.37 -13.69
N SER A 134 5.59 7.14 -14.03
CA SER A 134 4.35 6.53 -13.55
C SER A 134 4.32 6.40 -12.03
N ARG A 135 5.43 5.99 -11.42
CA ARG A 135 5.57 5.92 -9.95
C ARG A 135 5.35 7.28 -9.30
N LYS A 136 5.94 8.34 -9.87
CA LYS A 136 5.76 9.69 -9.35
C LYS A 136 4.28 10.08 -9.34
N GLU A 137 3.56 9.83 -10.43
CA GLU A 137 2.12 10.16 -10.52
C GLU A 137 1.26 9.37 -9.51
N LEU A 138 1.56 8.08 -9.31
CA LEU A 138 0.88 7.25 -8.30
C LEU A 138 1.12 7.77 -6.87
N ILE A 139 2.36 8.19 -6.57
CA ILE A 139 2.73 8.77 -5.27
C ILE A 139 2.04 10.12 -5.07
N ASP A 140 2.13 11.02 -6.06
CA ASP A 140 1.52 12.35 -6.00
C ASP A 140 0.01 12.23 -5.76
N THR A 141 -0.67 11.28 -6.44
CA THR A 141 -2.08 10.96 -6.22
C THR A 141 -2.37 10.57 -4.76
N LEU A 142 -1.55 9.68 -4.18
CA LEU A 142 -1.73 9.28 -2.78
C LEU A 142 -1.54 10.46 -1.82
N ILE A 143 -0.54 11.31 -2.08
CA ILE A 143 -0.21 12.49 -1.27
C ILE A 143 -1.33 13.53 -1.31
N GLU A 144 -1.80 13.87 -2.50
CA GLU A 144 -2.83 14.89 -2.70
C GLU A 144 -4.16 14.50 -2.06
N VAL A 145 -4.58 13.24 -2.23
CA VAL A 145 -5.89 12.78 -1.76
C VAL A 145 -5.88 12.45 -0.26
N TRP A 146 -4.85 11.74 0.20
CA TRP A 146 -4.87 11.17 1.55
C TRP A 146 -4.00 11.93 2.54
N PHE A 147 -3.00 12.69 2.10
CA PHE A 147 -1.98 13.29 2.97
C PHE A 147 -1.79 14.80 2.76
N SER A 148 -2.86 15.50 2.38
CA SER A 148 -2.83 16.93 2.07
C SER A 148 -2.28 17.84 3.20
N SER A 149 -2.37 17.40 4.45
CA SER A 149 -1.81 18.13 5.61
C SER A 149 -0.32 17.87 5.88
N ALA A 150 0.29 16.89 5.20
CA ALA A 150 1.67 16.44 5.42
C ALA A 150 2.47 16.34 4.10
N GLN A 151 2.06 17.09 3.08
CA GLN A 151 2.66 17.04 1.74
C GLN A 151 4.15 17.39 1.77
N LYS A 152 4.52 18.42 2.53
CA LYS A 152 5.89 18.91 2.58
C LYS A 152 6.84 17.89 3.21
N GLU A 153 6.44 17.32 4.34
CA GLU A 153 7.21 16.29 5.05
C GLU A 153 7.40 15.04 4.19
N LEU A 154 6.37 14.65 3.41
CA LEU A 154 6.47 13.50 2.51
C LEU A 154 7.40 13.73 1.32
N GLN A 155 7.35 14.91 0.72
CA GLN A 155 8.22 15.25 -0.41
C GLN A 155 9.70 15.15 0.00
N GLU A 156 10.05 15.71 1.17
CA GLU A 156 11.43 15.66 1.69
C GLU A 156 11.93 14.20 1.89
N ILE A 157 11.08 13.30 2.39
CA ILE A 157 11.45 11.89 2.61
C ILE A 157 11.62 11.14 1.29
N LEU A 158 10.73 11.37 0.35
CA LEU A 158 10.74 10.69 -0.95
C LEU A 158 11.92 11.15 -1.79
N GLU A 159 12.29 12.43 -1.74
CA GLU A 159 13.51 12.95 -2.38
C GLU A 159 14.76 12.28 -1.82
N ILE A 160 14.85 12.09 -0.50
CA ILE A 160 15.97 11.37 0.14
C ILE A 160 16.03 9.92 -0.35
N ASN A 161 14.90 9.22 -0.37
CA ASN A 161 14.86 7.81 -0.76
C ASN A 161 15.14 7.59 -2.26
N GLN A 162 14.91 8.60 -3.10
CA GLN A 162 15.19 8.57 -4.55
C GLN A 162 16.61 9.01 -4.93
N SER A 163 17.39 9.51 -3.96
CA SER A 163 18.75 10.05 -4.19
C SER A 163 19.88 9.01 -4.05
N PHE A 164 19.56 7.72 -4.03
CA PHE A 164 20.53 6.61 -3.87
C PHE A 164 20.47 5.61 -5.02
#